data_AF-A0A5B8CLZ8-F1
#
_entry.id   AF-A0A5B8CLZ8-F1
#
_cell.length_a   1.000
_cell.length_b   1.000
_cell.length_c   1.000
_cell.angle_alpha   90.00
_cell.angle_beta   90.00
_cell.angle_gamma   90.00
#
_symmetry.space_group_name_H-M   'P 1'
#
loop_
_entity.id
_entity.type
_entity.pdbx_description
1 polymer ?
#
loop_
_entity_poly.entity_id
_entity_poly.type
_entity_poly.pdbx_seq_one_letter_code
_entity_poly.pdbx_strand_id
1 'polypeptide(L)'
;MFVAALLSAVLAALFTYYFSLKLNTESSIQQLYVASVQDFSATGAKVDASITDLADTAIDRDSLDQAKKDARQAIAAHTAATLALRPVIGKGNVEEYMKGLADLRMLVDQTGDVAAAARTSKGRFVLIENRNVIIAEARHRIYG
;
A
#
# COMPACT_ATOMS: atom_id res chain seq x y z
N MET A 1 13.51 -38.98 41.86
CA MET A 1 13.83 -38.72 40.43
C MET A 1 12.60 -38.54 39.54
N PHE A 2 11.53 -39.34 39.68
CA PHE A 2 10.32 -39.25 38.83
C PHE A 2 9.57 -37.90 38.88
N VAL A 3 9.41 -37.29 40.06
CA VAL A 3 8.67 -36.01 40.24
C VAL A 3 9.40 -34.84 39.57
N ALA A 4 10.73 -34.81 39.62
CA ALA A 4 11.53 -33.76 38.98
C ALA A 4 11.47 -33.84 37.44
N ALA A 5 11.44 -35.06 36.88
CA ALA A 5 11.28 -35.29 35.44
C ALA A 5 9.87 -34.87 34.94
N LEU A 6 8.84 -35.10 35.75
CA LEU A 6 7.46 -34.72 35.41
C LEU A 6 7.27 -33.20 35.45
N LEU A 7 7.83 -32.52 36.47
CA LEU A 7 7.80 -31.06 36.57
C LEU A 7 8.60 -30.38 35.45
N SER A 8 9.76 -30.91 35.10
CA SER A 8 10.56 -30.38 33.98
C SER A 8 9.89 -30.62 32.62
N ALA A 9 9.21 -31.74 32.41
CA ALA A 9 8.42 -31.99 31.20
C ALA A 9 7.22 -31.02 31.06
N VAL A 10 6.51 -30.73 32.16
CA VAL A 10 5.40 -29.77 32.15
C VAL A 10 5.89 -28.34 31.90
N LEU A 11 6.99 -27.93 32.53
CA LEU A 11 7.59 -26.61 32.29
C LEU A 11 8.11 -26.47 30.85
N ALA A 12 8.73 -27.52 30.30
CA ALA A 12 9.15 -27.54 28.90
C ALA A 12 7.95 -27.44 27.95
N ALA A 13 6.88 -28.19 28.18
CA ALA A 13 5.67 -28.14 27.36
C ALA A 13 4.99 -26.76 27.39
N LEU A 14 4.90 -26.13 28.57
CA LEU A 14 4.39 -24.76 28.71
C LEU A 14 5.29 -23.75 27.99
N PHE A 15 6.61 -23.87 28.15
CA PHE A 15 7.57 -23.00 27.48
C PHE A 15 7.44 -23.13 25.95
N THR A 16 7.42 -24.36 25.42
CA THR A 16 7.21 -24.62 23.99
C THR A 16 5.87 -24.08 23.52
N TYR A 17 4.78 -24.26 24.28
CA TYR A 17 3.46 -23.74 23.91
C TYR A 17 3.47 -22.21 23.80
N TYR A 18 3.94 -21.49 24.82
CA TYR A 18 4.03 -20.03 24.79
C TYR A 18 4.96 -19.52 23.68
N PHE A 19 6.10 -20.19 23.47
CA PHE A 19 7.04 -19.82 22.43
C PHE A 19 6.48 -20.05 21.03
N SER A 20 5.83 -21.19 20.78
CA SER A 20 5.14 -21.48 19.53
C SER A 20 3.98 -20.51 19.27
N LEU A 21 3.22 -20.13 20.30
CA LEU A 21 2.13 -19.17 20.15
C LEU A 21 2.65 -17.78 19.77
N LYS A 22 3.76 -17.36 20.38
CA LYS A 22 4.45 -16.11 20.05
C LYS A 22 4.99 -16.14 18.62
N LEU A 23 5.70 -17.19 18.22
CA LEU A 23 6.22 -17.37 16.87
C LEU A 23 5.13 -17.37 15.79
N ASN A 24 4.02 -18.08 16.03
CA ASN A 24 2.90 -18.11 15.10
C ASN A 24 2.25 -16.72 14.95
N THR A 25 2.12 -15.97 16.05
CA THR A 25 1.57 -14.62 16.02
C THR A 25 2.48 -13.67 15.25
N GLU A 26 3.78 -13.68 15.54
CA GLU A 26 4.77 -12.85 14.83
C GLU A 26 4.85 -13.19 13.34
N SER A 27 4.82 -14.47 12.99
CA SER A 27 4.78 -14.93 11.59
C SER A 27 3.51 -14.46 10.86
N SER A 28 2.35 -14.54 11.51
CA SER A 28 1.09 -14.08 10.93
C SER A 28 1.09 -12.56 10.67
N ILE A 29 1.69 -11.78 11.57
CA ILE A 29 1.83 -10.32 11.43
C ILE A 29 2.76 -9.99 10.27
N GLN A 30 3.89 -10.68 10.15
CA GLN A 30 4.82 -10.48 9.03
C GLN A 30 4.16 -10.81 7.68
N GLN A 31 3.39 -11.91 7.60
CA GLN A 31 2.65 -12.26 6.39
C GLN A 31 1.62 -11.19 6.02
N LEU A 32 0.90 -10.65 7.01
CA LEU A 32 -0.02 -9.54 6.80
C LEU A 32 0.69 -8.30 6.25
N TYR A 33 1.87 -7.96 6.79
CA TYR A 33 2.65 -6.81 6.31
C TYR A 33 3.15 -6.99 4.89
N VAL A 34 3.64 -8.18 4.54
CA VAL A 34 4.04 -8.50 3.16
C VAL A 34 2.85 -8.36 2.21
N ALA A 35 1.68 -8.88 2.59
CA ALA A 35 0.46 -8.75 1.80
C ALA A 35 0.03 -7.27 1.63
N SER A 36 0.07 -6.47 2.69
CA SER A 36 -0.24 -5.03 2.61
C SER A 36 0.72 -4.27 1.68
N VAL A 37 2.02 -4.59 1.70
CA VAL A 37 3.00 -3.98 0.78
C VAL A 37 2.73 -4.40 -0.67
N GLN A 38 2.38 -5.66 -0.91
CA GLN A 38 2.04 -6.16 -2.23
C GLN A 38 0.78 -5.48 -2.78
N ASP A 39 -0.27 -5.38 -1.97
CA ASP A 39 -1.52 -4.72 -2.37
C ASP A 39 -1.32 -3.22 -2.63
N PHE A 40 -0.54 -2.54 -1.79
CA PHE A 40 -0.15 -1.14 -2.03
C PHE A 40 0.62 -0.97 -3.33
N SER A 41 1.58 -1.85 -3.63
CA SER A 41 2.32 -1.81 -4.89
C SER A 41 1.42 -2.06 -6.10
N ALA A 42 0.53 -3.05 -6.01
CA ALA A 42 -0.34 -3.45 -7.11
C ALA A 42 -1.42 -2.39 -7.41
N THR A 43 -2.06 -1.86 -6.37
CA THR A 43 -3.04 -0.77 -6.50
C THR A 43 -2.40 0.53 -6.97
N GLY A 44 -1.16 0.81 -6.56
CA GLY A 44 -0.38 1.93 -7.06
C GLY A 44 -0.11 1.82 -8.56
N ALA A 45 0.30 0.64 -9.04
CA ALA A 45 0.51 0.41 -10.48
C ALA A 45 -0.79 0.60 -11.29
N LYS A 46 -1.95 0.24 -10.72
CA LYS A 46 -3.26 0.52 -11.34
C LYS A 46 -3.57 2.01 -11.43
N VAL A 47 -3.23 2.79 -10.40
CA VAL A 47 -3.31 4.26 -10.49
C VAL A 47 -2.44 4.73 -11.65
N ASP A 48 -1.20 4.25 -11.74
CA ASP A 48 -0.28 4.70 -12.77
C ASP A 48 -0.82 4.45 -14.19
N ALA A 49 -1.34 3.24 -14.42
CA ALA A 49 -1.96 2.84 -15.68
C ALA A 49 -3.19 3.71 -16.00
N SER A 50 -4.11 3.85 -15.05
CA SER A 50 -5.34 4.64 -15.27
C SER A 50 -5.07 6.12 -15.59
N ILE A 51 -3.98 6.69 -15.07
CA ILE A 51 -3.57 8.06 -15.38
C ILE A 51 -2.88 8.14 -16.76
N THR A 52 -2.17 7.09 -17.20
CA THR A 52 -1.70 7.00 -18.59
C THR A 52 -2.89 6.98 -19.53
N ASP A 53 -3.86 6.09 -19.28
CA ASP A 53 -5.04 5.93 -20.11
C ASP A 53 -5.83 7.24 -20.17
N LEU A 54 -5.98 7.94 -19.04
CA LEU A 54 -6.59 9.28 -18.98
C LEU A 54 -5.85 10.30 -19.85
N ALA A 55 -4.52 10.27 -19.85
CA ALA A 55 -3.72 11.21 -20.63
C ALA A 55 -3.84 10.94 -22.14
N ASP A 56 -3.83 9.67 -22.55
CA ASP A 56 -4.02 9.26 -23.95
C ASP A 56 -5.45 9.63 -24.41
N THR A 57 -6.45 9.33 -23.58
CA THR A 57 -7.85 9.68 -23.81
C THR A 57 -8.06 11.19 -23.97
N ALA A 58 -7.30 12.02 -23.25
CA ALA A 58 -7.37 13.48 -23.37
C ALA A 58 -6.85 14.00 -24.72
N ILE A 59 -5.99 13.24 -25.41
CA ILE A 59 -5.53 13.54 -26.77
C ILE A 59 -6.63 13.20 -27.78
N ASP A 60 -7.23 12.01 -27.64
CA ASP A 60 -8.24 11.49 -28.56
C ASP A 60 -9.62 12.14 -28.36
N ARG A 61 -9.87 12.76 -27.20
CA ARG A 61 -11.10 13.45 -26.78
C ARG A 61 -12.36 12.59 -26.72
N ASP A 62 -12.28 11.31 -27.02
CA ASP A 62 -13.37 10.37 -26.83
C ASP A 62 -13.36 9.89 -25.37
N SER A 63 -14.53 9.64 -24.77
CA SER A 63 -14.66 8.91 -23.50
C SER A 63 -13.87 9.45 -22.27
N LEU A 64 -13.51 10.73 -22.26
CA LEU A 64 -12.73 11.35 -21.18
C LEU A 64 -13.39 11.20 -19.79
N ASP A 65 -14.71 11.32 -19.72
CA ASP A 65 -15.44 11.17 -18.44
C ASP A 65 -15.33 9.74 -17.87
N GLN A 66 -15.28 8.74 -18.74
CA GLN A 66 -15.09 7.34 -18.35
C GLN A 66 -13.66 7.13 -17.84
N ALA A 67 -12.65 7.64 -18.55
CA ALA A 67 -11.26 7.58 -18.09
C ALA A 67 -11.05 8.28 -16.73
N LYS A 68 -11.71 9.43 -16.50
CA LYS A 68 -11.70 10.12 -15.19
C LYS A 68 -12.36 9.29 -14.10
N LYS A 69 -13.46 8.59 -14.41
CA LYS A 69 -14.12 7.68 -13.47
C LYS A 69 -13.19 6.53 -13.10
N ASP A 70 -12.52 5.91 -14.07
CA ASP A 70 -11.62 4.78 -13.86
C ASP A 70 -10.39 5.19 -13.05
N ALA A 71 -9.79 6.35 -13.36
CA ALA A 71 -8.71 6.93 -12.56
C ALA A 71 -9.13 7.22 -11.11
N ARG A 72 -10.34 7.75 -10.88
CA ARG A 72 -10.87 7.97 -9.52
C ARG A 72 -11.07 6.66 -8.75
N GLN A 73 -11.55 5.61 -9.43
CA GLN A 73 -11.71 4.29 -8.81
C GLN A 73 -10.36 3.69 -8.44
N ALA A 74 -9.36 3.80 -9.31
CA ALA A 74 -8.00 3.37 -9.02
C ALA A 74 -7.40 4.11 -7.83
N ILE A 75 -7.55 5.45 -7.77
CA ILE A 75 -7.10 6.26 -6.63
C ILE A 75 -7.80 5.84 -5.34
N ALA A 76 -9.12 5.63 -5.37
CA ALA A 76 -9.87 5.19 -4.19
C ALA A 76 -9.43 3.82 -3.68
N ALA A 77 -9.17 2.86 -4.58
CA ALA A 77 -8.62 1.56 -4.21
C ALA A 77 -7.22 1.69 -3.60
N HIS A 78 -6.36 2.53 -4.19
CA HIS A 78 -5.02 2.74 -3.68
C HIS A 78 -4.99 3.50 -2.34
N THR A 79 -5.93 4.42 -2.11
CA THR A 79 -6.17 5.04 -0.79
C THR A 79 -6.45 3.97 0.28
N ALA A 80 -7.32 3.00 -0.01
CA ALA A 80 -7.60 1.92 0.93
C ALA A 80 -6.33 1.09 1.24
N ALA A 81 -5.55 0.73 0.21
CA ALA A 81 -4.29 0.01 0.39
C ALA A 81 -3.25 0.84 1.17
N THR A 82 -3.21 2.16 0.97
CA THR A 82 -2.33 3.07 1.73
C THR A 82 -2.70 3.09 3.21
N LEU A 83 -3.99 3.11 3.54
CA LEU A 83 -4.45 3.03 4.92
C LEU A 83 -4.09 1.69 5.57
N ALA A 84 -4.15 0.59 4.81
CA ALA A 84 -3.75 -0.73 5.27
C ALA A 84 -2.24 -0.85 5.57
N LEU A 85 -1.40 0.03 5.01
CA LEU A 85 0.03 0.12 5.31
C LEU A 85 0.36 0.85 6.61
N ARG A 86 -0.61 1.54 7.24
CA ARG A 86 -0.38 2.31 8.47
C ARG A 86 0.35 1.54 9.59
N PRO A 87 0.07 0.26 9.86
CA PRO A 87 0.80 -0.52 10.86
C PRO A 87 2.29 -0.75 10.51
N VAL A 88 2.64 -0.68 9.23
CA VAL A 88 3.99 -0.98 8.73
C VAL A 88 4.86 0.28 8.72
N ILE A 89 4.40 1.34 8.06
CA ILE A 89 5.20 2.55 7.80
C ILE A 89 4.92 3.70 8.78
N GLY A 90 3.89 3.57 9.61
CA GLY A 90 3.48 4.57 10.59
C GLY A 90 2.49 5.61 10.05
N LYS A 91 1.77 6.25 10.98
CA LYS A 91 0.66 7.16 10.68
C LYS A 91 1.09 8.40 9.89
N GLY A 92 2.22 9.02 10.22
CA GLY A 92 2.69 10.25 9.58
C GLY A 92 3.01 10.06 8.08
N ASN A 93 3.71 8.98 7.74
CA ASN A 93 4.07 8.67 6.34
C ASN A 93 2.82 8.38 5.50
N VAL A 94 1.83 7.68 6.08
CA VAL A 94 0.53 7.45 5.42
C VAL A 94 -0.21 8.75 5.18
N GLU A 95 -0.28 9.64 6.17
CA GLU A 95 -1.01 10.91 6.04
C GLU A 95 -0.41 11.82 4.96
N GLU A 96 0.92 11.88 4.87
CA GLU A 96 1.58 12.68 3.85
C GLU A 96 1.34 12.13 2.43
N TYR A 97 1.47 10.81 2.25
CA TYR A 97 1.17 10.17 0.96
C TYR A 97 -0.30 10.34 0.55
N MET A 98 -1.21 10.27 1.52
CA MET A 98 -2.64 10.48 1.32
C MET A 98 -2.99 11.90 0.86
N LYS A 99 -2.24 12.94 1.26
CA LYS A 99 -2.40 14.29 0.72
C LYS A 99 -2.06 14.31 -0.78
N GLY A 100 -0.96 13.69 -1.17
CA GLY A 100 -0.59 13.58 -2.58
C GLY A 100 -1.63 12.83 -3.42
N LEU A 101 -2.27 11.79 -2.86
CA LEU A 101 -3.38 11.10 -3.53
C LEU A 101 -4.63 11.98 -3.67
N ALA A 102 -4.93 12.81 -2.66
CA ALA A 102 -6.03 13.78 -2.74
C ALA A 102 -5.75 14.84 -3.81
N ASP A 103 -4.51 15.35 -3.88
CA ASP A 103 -4.08 16.30 -4.91
C ASP A 103 -4.16 15.68 -6.31
N LEU A 104 -3.69 14.44 -6.47
CA LEU A 104 -3.81 13.72 -7.74
C LEU A 104 -5.28 13.56 -8.14
N ARG A 105 -6.18 13.24 -7.21
CA ARG A 105 -7.62 13.15 -7.49
C ARG A 105 -8.17 14.48 -8.00
N MET A 106 -7.80 15.60 -7.38
CA MET A 106 -8.21 16.92 -7.87
C MET A 106 -7.71 17.19 -9.28
N LEU A 107 -6.46 16.81 -9.59
CA LEU A 107 -5.91 16.92 -10.95
C LEU A 107 -6.68 16.06 -11.96
N VAL A 108 -7.05 14.83 -11.60
CA VAL A 108 -7.92 13.97 -12.43
C VAL A 108 -9.25 14.67 -12.71
N ASP A 109 -9.91 15.20 -11.68
CA ASP A 109 -11.20 15.90 -11.85
C ASP A 109 -11.08 17.15 -12.73
N GLN A 110 -9.94 17.83 -12.70
CA GLN A 110 -9.62 19.00 -13.54
C GLN A 110 -9.12 18.65 -14.94
N THR A 111 -8.90 17.37 -15.25
CA THR A 111 -8.41 16.95 -16.57
C THR A 111 -9.53 17.13 -17.59
N GLY A 112 -9.33 18.08 -18.51
CA GLY A 112 -10.27 18.41 -19.60
C GLY A 112 -9.58 18.62 -20.96
N ASP A 113 -8.25 18.74 -20.97
CA ASP A 113 -7.45 18.97 -22.16
C ASP A 113 -6.04 18.34 -21.98
N VAL A 114 -5.24 18.38 -23.05
CA VAL A 114 -3.88 17.82 -23.08
C VAL A 114 -2.96 18.50 -22.05
N ALA A 115 -3.11 19.79 -21.81
CA ALA A 115 -2.28 20.51 -20.84
C ALA A 115 -2.60 20.11 -19.39
N ALA A 116 -3.88 19.91 -19.08
CA ALA A 116 -4.34 19.38 -17.81
C ALA A 116 -3.93 17.92 -17.63
N ALA A 117 -4.05 17.09 -18.68
CA ALA A 117 -3.56 15.71 -18.66
C ALA A 117 -2.06 15.62 -18.38
N ALA A 118 -1.25 16.50 -18.96
CA ALA A 118 0.18 16.58 -18.67
C ALA A 118 0.47 16.92 -17.19
N ARG A 119 -0.31 17.84 -16.58
CA ARG A 119 -0.21 18.15 -15.14
C ARG A 119 -0.59 16.93 -14.29
N THR A 120 -1.67 16.24 -14.64
CA THR A 120 -2.11 15.03 -13.95
C THR A 120 -1.07 13.91 -14.03
N SER A 121 -0.49 13.69 -15.22
CA SER A 121 0.61 12.74 -15.42
C SER A 121 1.86 13.12 -14.61
N LYS A 122 2.17 14.42 -14.48
CA LYS A 122 3.27 14.88 -13.62
C LYS A 122 3.00 14.61 -12.15
N GLY A 123 1.77 14.85 -11.69
CA GLY A 123 1.33 14.53 -10.33
C GLY A 123 1.51 13.05 -10.00
N ARG A 124 1.21 12.15 -10.96
CA ARG A 124 1.47 10.72 -10.82
C ARG A 124 2.95 10.42 -10.55
N PHE A 125 3.88 11.02 -11.27
CA PHE A 125 5.31 10.69 -11.11
C PHE A 125 5.83 11.00 -9.70
N VAL A 126 5.37 12.09 -9.09
CA VAL A 126 5.70 12.43 -7.69
C VAL A 126 5.20 11.32 -6.74
N LEU A 127 4.01 10.79 -6.98
CA LEU A 127 3.48 9.68 -6.18
C LEU A 127 4.25 8.38 -6.42
N ILE A 128 4.69 8.09 -7.65
CA ILE A 128 5.52 6.91 -7.94
C ILE A 128 6.83 6.95 -7.13
N GLU A 129 7.50 8.10 -7.10
CA GLU A 129 8.74 8.29 -6.33
C GLU A 129 8.50 8.07 -4.84
N ASN A 130 7.48 8.72 -4.27
CA ASN A 130 7.11 8.55 -2.86
C ASN A 130 6.72 7.10 -2.53
N ARG A 131 5.99 6.44 -3.44
CA ARG A 131 5.59 5.04 -3.30
C ARG A 131 6.80 4.12 -3.23
N ASN A 132 7.80 4.33 -4.08
CA ASN A 132 9.01 3.52 -4.10
C ASN A 132 9.79 3.66 -2.79
N VAL A 133 9.86 4.87 -2.22
CA VAL A 133 10.47 5.12 -0.90
C VAL A 133 9.69 4.37 0.19
N ILE A 134 8.36 4.49 0.19
CA ILE A 134 7.47 3.80 1.15
C ILE A 134 7.64 2.29 1.07
N ILE A 135 7.71 1.71 -0.13
CA ILE A 135 7.90 0.27 -0.33
C ILE A 135 9.28 -0.16 0.19
N ALA A 136 10.33 0.60 -0.09
CA ALA A 136 11.67 0.31 0.39
C ALA A 136 11.73 0.34 1.92
N GLU A 137 11.16 1.37 2.54
CA GLU A 137 11.07 1.50 4.00
C GLU A 137 10.25 0.35 4.62
N ALA A 138 9.11 0.02 4.03
CA ALA A 138 8.28 -1.09 4.50
C ALA A 138 9.01 -2.43 4.42
N ARG A 139 9.73 -2.70 3.33
CA ARG A 139 10.56 -3.91 3.19
C ARG A 139 11.67 -3.96 4.23
N HIS A 140 12.34 -2.83 4.48
CA HIS A 140 13.36 -2.77 5.51
C HIS A 140 12.79 -3.07 6.90
N ARG A 141 11.59 -2.58 7.23
CA ARG A 141 10.94 -2.88 8.53
C ARG A 141 10.44 -4.32 8.67
N ILE A 142 10.14 -5.00 7.57
CA ILE A 142 9.67 -6.40 7.58
C ILE A 142 10.84 -7.38 7.67
N TYR A 143 11.93 -7.10 6.95
CA TYR A 143 13.05 -8.05 6.77
C TYR A 143 14.35 -7.65 7.48
N GLY A 144 14.47 -6.40 7.92
CA GLY A 144 15.65 -5.84 8.58
C GLY A 144 15.63 -5.96 10.10
#